data_AF-A0A0F9RYX1-F1
#
_entry.id   AF-A0A0F9RYX1-F1
#
_cell.length_a   1.000
_cell.length_b   1.000
_cell.length_c   1.000
_cell.angle_alpha   90.00
_cell.angle_beta   90.00
_cell.angle_gamma   90.00
#
_symmetry.space_group_name_H-M   'P 1'
#
loop_
_entity.id
_entity.type
_entity.pdbx_description
1 polymer ?
#
loop_
_entity_poly.entity_id
_entity_poly.type
_entity_poly.pdbx_seq_one_letter_code
_entity_poly.pdbx_strand_id
1 'polypeptide(L)'
;MTIAEEGVELDSLETRATRELRSLTEEQQGLLVFTDGITVLKGRKGAGKTLTAVALAHLLQKNFGIEVVADFPLHAPFGPYEYFDIENFVRTLRLISEEVRKGAAFQEAAIDTMMKRQQGTLLTHKVIILDEVYQYIDCRNSQDPVTKLMGYWISQIRHYQSALFIIAPHTDMIDKRVNRQVDRVGSSYTDSVYETDDPFVHTIIDDLAYDDKYRFHLSVRTFGAMYDTHVLSGFRSSTFQRVEQSDGIEAAG
;
A
#
# COMPACT_ATOMS: atom_id res chain seq x y z
N MET A 1 -15.58 4.06 -53.93
CA MET A 1 -15.02 3.90 -52.58
C MET A 1 -14.64 5.28 -52.11
N THR A 2 -15.22 5.65 -50.99
CA THR A 2 -16.12 6.80 -50.98
C THR A 2 -15.69 7.68 -49.82
N ILE A 3 -15.49 8.98 -50.07
CA ILE A 3 -15.09 10.00 -49.07
C ILE A 3 -15.99 9.99 -47.81
N ALA A 4 -17.21 9.45 -47.93
CA ALA A 4 -18.15 9.25 -46.82
C ALA A 4 -17.76 8.11 -45.85
N GLU A 5 -17.01 7.09 -46.29
CA GLU A 5 -16.54 5.99 -45.41
C GLU A 5 -15.35 6.44 -44.55
N GLU A 6 -14.45 7.27 -45.09
CA GLU A 6 -13.33 7.86 -44.34
C GLU A 6 -13.79 8.83 -43.23
N GLY A 7 -14.87 9.58 -43.46
CA GLY A 7 -15.43 10.51 -42.46
C GLY A 7 -16.09 9.82 -41.26
N VAL A 8 -16.67 8.63 -41.45
CA VAL A 8 -17.30 7.84 -40.37
C VAL A 8 -16.25 7.13 -39.52
N GLU A 9 -15.15 6.66 -40.12
CA GLU A 9 -14.03 6.08 -39.37
C GLU A 9 -13.30 7.12 -38.50
N LEU A 10 -13.08 8.33 -39.02
CA LEU A 10 -12.43 9.43 -38.28
C LEU A 10 -13.24 9.85 -37.03
N ASP A 11 -14.55 10.02 -37.15
CA ASP A 11 -15.42 10.41 -36.03
C ASP A 11 -15.48 9.30 -34.95
N SER A 12 -15.38 8.03 -35.37
CA SER A 12 -15.31 6.88 -34.46
C SER A 12 -13.97 6.78 -33.70
N LEU A 13 -12.87 7.19 -34.34
CA LEU A 13 -11.53 7.20 -33.73
C LEU A 13 -11.36 8.38 -32.77
N GLU A 14 -11.85 9.57 -33.11
CA GLU A 14 -11.85 10.74 -32.22
C GLU A 14 -12.71 10.48 -30.97
N THR A 15 -13.86 9.83 -31.14
CA THR A 15 -14.72 9.44 -30.01
C THR A 15 -14.03 8.43 -29.09
N ARG A 16 -13.27 7.47 -29.63
CA ARG A 16 -12.48 6.50 -28.84
C ARG A 16 -11.34 7.17 -28.07
N ALA A 17 -10.53 7.97 -28.77
CA ALA A 17 -9.40 8.68 -28.15
C ALA A 17 -9.87 9.64 -27.04
N THR A 18 -10.97 10.36 -27.26
CA THR A 18 -11.57 11.25 -26.25
C THR A 18 -12.05 10.46 -25.03
N ARG A 19 -12.64 9.28 -25.24
CA ARG A 19 -13.10 8.42 -24.16
C ARG A 19 -11.93 7.85 -23.34
N GLU A 20 -10.87 7.42 -24.01
CA GLU A 20 -9.64 6.93 -23.37
C GLU A 20 -8.94 8.01 -22.55
N LEU A 21 -8.82 9.22 -23.11
CA LEU A 21 -8.27 10.39 -22.40
C LEU A 21 -9.07 10.72 -21.14
N ARG A 22 -10.40 10.70 -21.22
CA ARG A 22 -11.27 10.93 -20.05
C ARG A 22 -11.09 9.85 -18.99
N SER A 23 -11.07 8.57 -19.38
CA SER A 23 -10.88 7.49 -18.40
C SER A 23 -9.52 7.55 -17.71
N LEU A 24 -8.45 7.89 -18.45
CA LEU A 24 -7.12 8.08 -17.87
C LEU A 24 -7.10 9.25 -16.88
N THR A 25 -7.80 10.34 -17.21
CA THR A 25 -7.89 11.51 -16.35
C THR A 25 -8.66 11.19 -15.07
N GLU A 26 -9.76 10.45 -15.15
CA GLU A 26 -10.55 10.02 -13.98
C GLU A 26 -9.76 9.08 -13.08
N GLU A 27 -9.02 8.12 -13.66
CA GLU A 27 -8.15 7.21 -12.89
C GLU A 27 -7.04 7.97 -12.16
N GLN A 28 -6.37 8.90 -12.85
CA GLN A 28 -5.34 9.74 -12.25
C GLN A 28 -5.90 10.64 -11.15
N GLN A 29 -7.07 11.22 -11.34
CA GLN A 29 -7.75 12.01 -10.31
C GLN A 29 -8.10 11.15 -9.08
N GLY A 30 -8.57 9.92 -9.29
CA GLY A 30 -8.82 8.98 -8.20
C GLY A 30 -7.55 8.60 -7.44
N LEU A 31 -6.43 8.40 -8.14
CA LEU A 31 -5.14 8.10 -7.52
C LEU A 31 -4.55 9.28 -6.76
N LEU A 32 -4.81 10.52 -7.20
CA LEU A 32 -4.28 11.73 -6.56
C LEU A 32 -4.65 11.81 -5.07
N VAL A 33 -5.84 11.32 -4.72
CA VAL A 33 -6.32 11.27 -3.34
C VAL A 33 -5.41 10.42 -2.45
N PHE A 34 -4.68 9.45 -3.02
CA PHE A 34 -3.75 8.59 -2.27
C PHE A 34 -2.33 9.14 -2.19
N THR A 35 -2.05 10.36 -2.68
CA THR A 35 -0.72 10.97 -2.60
C THR A 35 -0.37 11.46 -1.19
N ASP A 36 -1.38 11.65 -0.34
CA ASP A 36 -1.21 12.02 1.07
C ASP A 36 -2.19 11.28 2.00
N GLY A 37 -1.90 11.34 3.29
CA GLY A 37 -2.78 10.82 4.34
C GLY A 37 -2.54 9.35 4.69
N ILE A 38 -3.40 8.80 5.54
CA ILE A 38 -3.24 7.48 6.15
C ILE A 38 -4.35 6.56 5.65
N THR A 39 -3.94 5.47 5.00
CA THR A 39 -4.84 4.41 4.51
C THR A 39 -4.59 3.13 5.27
N VAL A 40 -5.61 2.60 5.96
CA VAL A 40 -5.53 1.28 6.59
C VAL A 40 -6.18 0.25 5.70
N LEU A 41 -5.41 -0.76 5.27
CA LEU A 41 -5.93 -1.92 4.57
C LEU A 41 -6.18 -3.05 5.57
N LYS A 42 -7.44 -3.47 5.70
CA LYS A 42 -7.90 -4.51 6.62
C LYS A 42 -8.50 -5.71 5.89
N GLY A 43 -8.56 -6.85 6.59
CA GLY A 43 -9.07 -8.09 6.03
C GLY A 43 -8.28 -9.32 6.48
N ARG A 44 -8.87 -10.50 6.25
CA ARG A 44 -8.27 -11.79 6.63
C ARG A 44 -6.90 -12.00 5.98
N LYS A 45 -6.13 -12.91 6.55
CA LYS A 45 -4.89 -13.39 5.95
C LYS A 45 -5.16 -13.93 4.54
N GLY A 46 -4.30 -13.59 3.58
CA GLY A 46 -4.47 -13.99 2.17
C GLY A 46 -5.49 -13.18 1.36
N ALA A 47 -6.15 -12.17 1.95
CA ALA A 47 -7.18 -11.40 1.24
C ALA A 47 -6.65 -10.37 0.21
N GLY A 48 -5.33 -10.30 -0.01
CA GLY A 48 -4.72 -9.39 -0.99
C GLY A 48 -4.37 -7.98 -0.49
N LYS A 49 -4.35 -7.72 0.81
CA LYS A 49 -4.05 -6.39 1.38
C LYS A 49 -2.68 -5.85 0.96
N THR A 50 -1.63 -6.66 1.14
CA THR A 50 -0.27 -6.25 0.79
C THR A 50 -0.13 -6.02 -0.71
N LEU A 51 -0.76 -6.88 -1.53
CA LEU A 51 -0.86 -6.67 -2.97
C LEU A 51 -1.49 -5.32 -3.31
N THR A 52 -2.59 -4.95 -2.66
CA THR A 52 -3.21 -3.64 -2.86
C THR A 52 -2.30 -2.48 -2.48
N ALA A 53 -1.63 -2.56 -1.33
CA ALA A 53 -0.68 -1.52 -0.92
C ALA A 53 0.45 -1.35 -1.95
N VAL A 54 1.05 -2.46 -2.38
CA VAL A 54 2.13 -2.48 -3.37
C VAL A 54 1.64 -1.96 -4.72
N ALA A 55 0.46 -2.38 -5.16
CA ALA A 55 -0.11 -1.91 -6.42
C ALA A 55 -0.35 -0.39 -6.40
N LEU A 56 -0.97 0.14 -5.35
CA LEU A 56 -1.20 1.57 -5.21
C LEU A 56 0.11 2.35 -5.13
N ALA A 57 1.08 1.89 -4.33
CA ALA A 57 2.38 2.53 -4.25
C ALA A 57 3.12 2.55 -5.60
N HIS A 58 3.09 1.44 -6.34
CA HIS A 58 3.65 1.37 -7.70
C HIS A 58 2.95 2.34 -8.65
N LEU A 59 1.62 2.41 -8.61
CA LEU A 59 0.85 3.34 -9.44
C LEU A 59 1.15 4.81 -9.08
N LEU A 60 1.29 5.13 -7.79
CA LEU A 60 1.66 6.47 -7.33
C LEU A 60 3.09 6.84 -7.77
N GLN A 61 4.04 5.92 -7.65
CA GLN A 61 5.41 6.12 -8.15
C GLN A 61 5.41 6.33 -9.67
N LYS A 62 4.71 5.48 -10.42
CA LYS A 62 4.69 5.52 -11.88
C LYS A 62 4.02 6.78 -12.43
N ASN A 63 2.91 7.21 -11.83
CA ASN A 63 2.12 8.34 -12.34
C ASN A 63 2.60 9.69 -11.81
N PHE A 64 3.12 9.75 -10.58
CA PHE A 64 3.46 11.01 -9.91
C PHE A 64 4.94 11.11 -9.50
N GLY A 65 5.76 10.08 -9.73
CA GLY A 65 7.17 10.09 -9.38
C GLY A 65 7.45 10.08 -7.87
N ILE A 66 6.46 9.69 -7.05
CA ILE A 66 6.61 9.68 -5.60
C ILE A 66 7.50 8.50 -5.18
N GLU A 67 8.51 8.79 -4.35
CA GLU A 67 9.42 7.76 -3.84
C GLU A 67 8.70 6.82 -2.88
N VAL A 68 9.05 5.53 -2.92
CA VAL A 68 8.41 4.49 -2.11
C VAL A 68 9.37 3.97 -1.05
N VAL A 69 8.84 3.81 0.15
CA VAL A 69 9.50 3.24 1.32
C VAL A 69 8.66 2.05 1.80
N ALA A 70 9.28 0.90 2.03
CA ALA A 70 8.57 -0.30 2.49
C ALA A 70 9.37 -1.06 3.55
N ASP A 71 8.69 -1.62 4.56
CA ASP A 71 9.32 -2.40 5.64
C ASP A 71 9.54 -3.89 5.32
N PHE A 72 9.20 -4.29 4.10
CA PHE A 72 9.47 -5.60 3.53
C PHE A 72 10.14 -5.48 2.16
N PRO A 73 10.86 -6.51 1.71
CA PRO A 73 11.55 -6.46 0.43
C PRO A 73 10.57 -6.44 -0.75
N LEU A 74 10.75 -5.46 -1.63
CA LEU A 74 10.16 -5.42 -2.98
C LEU A 74 11.17 -5.95 -4.00
N HIS A 75 10.65 -6.54 -5.07
CA HIS A 75 11.41 -7.16 -6.15
C HIS A 75 11.57 -6.22 -7.34
N ALA A 76 12.48 -6.57 -8.25
CA ALA A 76 12.79 -5.78 -9.44
C ALA A 76 11.59 -5.30 -10.28
N PRO A 77 10.49 -6.07 -10.46
CA PRO A 77 9.32 -5.59 -11.21
C PRO A 77 8.63 -4.36 -10.60
N PHE A 78 8.82 -4.11 -9.29
CA PHE A 78 8.27 -2.92 -8.64
C PHE A 78 8.93 -1.63 -9.15
N GLY A 79 10.26 -1.66 -9.30
CA GLY A 79 11.10 -0.48 -9.49
C GLY A 79 11.94 -0.14 -8.25
N PRO A 80 12.63 1.02 -8.25
CA PRO A 80 13.43 1.46 -7.12
C PRO A 80 12.55 1.77 -5.90
N TYR A 81 13.00 1.35 -4.72
CA TYR A 81 12.37 1.70 -3.44
C TYR A 81 13.45 1.77 -2.36
N GLU A 82 13.09 2.35 -1.22
CA GLU A 82 13.92 2.40 -0.03
C GLU A 82 13.39 1.43 1.02
N TYR A 83 14.29 0.58 1.56
CA TYR A 83 13.92 -0.37 2.61
C TYR A 83 13.85 0.33 3.97
N PHE A 84 12.74 0.12 4.68
CA PHE A 84 12.49 0.68 5.99
C PHE A 84 12.68 -0.36 7.10
N ASP A 85 13.77 -0.24 7.85
CA ASP A 85 14.01 -1.11 8.99
C ASP A 85 13.11 -0.68 10.18
N ILE A 86 11.89 -1.22 10.22
CA ILE A 86 10.91 -0.95 11.28
C ILE A 86 11.42 -1.36 12.66
N GLU A 87 12.21 -2.44 12.76
CA GLU A 87 12.74 -2.91 14.03
C GLU A 87 13.76 -1.92 14.61
N ASN A 88 14.66 -1.44 13.75
CA ASN A 88 15.62 -0.40 14.12
C ASN A 88 14.89 0.90 14.47
N PHE A 89 13.87 1.30 13.69
CA PHE A 89 13.07 2.49 14.02
C PHE A 89 12.41 2.38 15.39
N VAL A 90 11.78 1.25 15.70
CA VAL A 90 11.17 0.98 17.00
C VAL A 90 12.21 1.01 18.12
N ARG A 91 13.40 0.47 17.89
CA ARG A 91 14.53 0.55 18.84
C ARG A 91 14.93 2.01 19.09
N THR A 92 14.96 2.85 18.06
CA THR A 92 15.23 4.28 18.17
C THR A 92 14.17 4.99 19.02
N LEU A 93 12.89 4.69 18.78
CA LEU A 93 11.81 5.27 19.57
C LEU A 93 11.89 4.88 21.06
N ARG A 94 12.34 3.65 21.36
CA ARG A 94 12.60 3.23 22.75
C ARG A 94 13.68 4.09 23.41
N LEU A 95 14.80 4.31 22.72
CA LEU A 95 15.89 5.16 23.22
C LEU A 95 15.40 6.60 23.47
N ILE A 96 14.62 7.16 22.54
CA ILE A 96 14.01 8.49 22.72
C ILE A 96 13.11 8.50 23.96
N SER A 97 12.25 7.50 24.13
CA SER A 97 11.38 7.41 25.30
C SER A 97 12.16 7.36 26.62
N GLU A 98 13.31 6.70 26.65
CA GLU A 98 14.15 6.62 27.85
C GLU A 98 14.78 7.98 28.18
N GLU A 99 15.24 8.72 27.18
CA GLU A 99 15.80 10.06 27.37
C GLU A 99 14.74 11.08 27.82
N VAL A 100 13.54 11.02 27.25
CA VAL A 100 12.42 11.87 27.68
C VAL A 100 12.04 11.59 29.15
N ARG A 101 12.06 10.32 29.58
CA ARG A 101 11.83 9.96 30.99
C ARG A 101 12.88 10.53 31.95
N LYS A 102 14.11 10.74 31.47
CA LYS A 102 15.20 11.37 32.24
C LYS A 102 15.08 12.90 32.32
N GLY A 103 14.03 13.49 31.74
CA GLY A 103 13.74 14.93 31.81
C GLY A 103 14.23 15.72 30.59
N ALA A 104 14.65 15.05 29.51
CA ALA A 104 14.94 15.73 28.25
C ALA A 104 13.64 16.29 27.63
N ALA A 105 13.68 17.51 27.10
CA ALA A 105 12.56 18.06 26.35
C ALA A 105 12.39 17.27 25.04
N PHE A 106 11.21 16.68 24.86
CA PHE A 106 10.85 16.06 23.59
C PHE A 106 10.59 17.16 22.55
N GLN A 107 11.40 17.21 21.50
CA GLN A 107 11.16 18.06 20.34
C GLN A 107 10.77 17.18 19.15
N GLU A 108 9.71 17.54 18.45
CA GLU A 108 9.20 16.86 17.25
C GLU A 108 10.30 16.63 16.19
N ALA A 109 11.16 17.65 16.00
CA ALA A 109 12.34 17.58 15.15
C ALA A 109 13.35 16.49 15.54
N ALA A 110 13.29 15.96 16.77
CA ALA A 110 14.20 14.91 17.23
C ALA A 110 13.91 13.57 16.57
N ILE A 111 12.64 13.22 16.31
CA ILE A 111 12.30 11.97 15.61
C ILE A 111 12.86 12.03 14.19
N ASP A 112 12.54 13.07 13.41
CA ASP A 112 13.05 13.22 12.05
C ASP A 112 14.57 13.30 11.98
N THR A 113 15.19 14.10 12.87
CA THR A 113 16.64 14.24 12.90
C THR A 113 17.30 12.90 13.23
N MET A 114 16.70 12.08 14.09
CA MET A 114 17.22 10.76 14.42
C MET A 114 16.98 9.75 13.30
N MET A 115 15.81 9.76 12.64
CA MET A 115 15.54 8.90 11.48
C MET A 115 16.51 9.20 10.35
N LYS A 116 16.67 10.47 9.99
CA LYS A 116 17.63 10.89 8.95
C LYS A 116 19.07 10.50 9.30
N ARG A 117 19.45 10.58 10.58
CA ARG A 117 20.81 10.22 11.02
C ARG A 117 21.06 8.71 11.08
N GLN A 118 20.06 7.91 11.44
CA GLN A 118 20.25 6.48 11.71
C GLN A 118 19.87 5.59 10.53
N GLN A 119 18.90 6.00 9.71
CA GLN A 119 18.45 5.23 8.55
C GLN A 119 18.83 5.89 7.22
N GLY A 120 19.20 7.17 7.22
CA GLY A 120 19.47 7.92 5.98
C GLY A 120 18.19 8.29 5.20
N THR A 121 17.03 7.86 5.69
CA THR A 121 15.73 8.03 5.06
C THR A 121 15.10 9.38 5.43
N LEU A 122 14.77 10.18 4.42
CA LEU A 122 13.86 11.31 4.59
C LEU A 122 12.44 10.82 4.27
N LEU A 123 11.49 10.95 5.19
CA LEU A 123 10.13 10.45 4.98
C LEU A 123 9.17 11.45 4.33
N THR A 124 9.65 12.65 4.00
CA THR A 124 8.86 13.72 3.38
C THR A 124 8.61 13.42 1.90
N HIS A 125 7.38 13.65 1.43
CA HIS A 125 6.95 13.40 0.05
C HIS A 125 7.15 11.95 -0.41
N LYS A 126 6.80 10.98 0.45
CA LYS A 126 6.97 9.55 0.17
C LYS A 126 5.67 8.77 0.31
N VAL A 127 5.59 7.65 -0.38
CA VAL A 127 4.64 6.57 -0.08
C VAL A 127 5.31 5.58 0.85
N ILE A 128 4.77 5.41 2.05
CA ILE A 128 5.30 4.53 3.08
C ILE A 128 4.34 3.34 3.22
N ILE A 129 4.85 2.12 3.10
CA ILE A 129 4.09 0.89 3.31
C ILE A 129 4.64 0.19 4.54
N LEU A 130 3.76 -0.06 5.52
CA LEU A 130 4.10 -0.82 6.73
C LEU A 130 3.20 -2.05 6.84
N ASP A 131 3.79 -3.24 6.69
CA ASP A 131 3.09 -4.51 6.90
C ASP A 131 3.13 -4.95 8.37
N GLU A 132 2.02 -5.49 8.84
CA GLU A 132 1.84 -5.95 10.24
C GLU A 132 2.24 -4.94 11.34
N VAL A 133 2.29 -3.64 11.05
CA VAL A 133 2.72 -2.59 12.01
C VAL A 133 1.83 -2.52 13.25
N TYR A 134 0.62 -3.10 13.22
CA TYR A 134 -0.27 -3.22 14.37
C TYR A 134 0.41 -3.84 15.60
N GLN A 135 1.47 -4.64 15.41
CA GLN A 135 2.28 -5.18 16.51
C GLN A 135 2.96 -4.10 17.35
N TYR A 136 3.26 -2.94 16.76
CA TYR A 136 3.90 -1.79 17.42
C TYR A 136 2.92 -0.68 17.80
N ILE A 137 1.69 -0.73 17.29
CA ILE A 137 0.61 0.22 17.60
C ILE A 137 -0.61 -0.51 18.18
N ASP A 138 -0.38 -1.54 18.99
CA ASP A 138 -1.44 -2.40 19.53
C ASP A 138 -2.38 -1.63 20.47
N CYS A 139 -3.69 -1.74 20.24
CA CYS A 139 -4.73 -1.11 21.05
C CYS A 139 -4.72 -1.54 22.53
N ARG A 140 -4.25 -2.76 22.83
CA ARG A 140 -4.18 -3.33 24.17
C ARG A 140 -3.03 -2.74 24.98
N ASN A 141 -1.97 -2.30 24.29
CA ASN A 141 -0.77 -1.73 24.89
C ASN A 141 -0.64 -0.22 24.62
N SER A 142 -1.77 0.49 24.60
CA SER A 142 -1.81 1.95 24.35
C SER A 142 -0.99 2.79 25.34
N GLN A 143 -0.69 2.27 26.52
CA GLN A 143 0.14 2.97 27.52
C GLN A 143 1.64 2.82 27.28
N ASP A 144 2.05 1.85 26.45
CA ASP A 144 3.45 1.64 26.12
C ASP A 144 4.04 2.88 25.44
N PRO A 145 5.21 3.37 25.86
CA PRO A 145 5.79 4.57 25.28
C PRO A 145 6.10 4.46 23.79
N VAL A 146 6.46 3.27 23.29
CA VAL A 146 6.72 3.06 21.87
C VAL A 146 5.42 3.23 21.10
N THR A 147 4.33 2.61 21.55
CA THR A 147 3.00 2.79 20.95
C THR A 147 2.60 4.27 20.89
N LYS A 148 2.89 5.03 21.95
CA LYS A 148 2.61 6.48 22.01
C LYS A 148 3.45 7.27 21.00
N LEU A 149 4.75 6.98 20.92
CA LEU A 149 5.67 7.66 20.01
C LEU A 149 5.41 7.28 18.54
N MET A 150 5.12 6.01 18.26
CA MET A 150 4.65 5.56 16.95
C MET A 150 3.37 6.30 16.56
N GLY A 151 2.38 6.36 17.46
CA GLY A 151 1.13 7.08 17.19
C GLY A 151 1.34 8.58 16.96
N TYR A 152 2.30 9.18 17.67
CA TYR A 152 2.70 10.56 17.44
C TYR A 152 3.35 10.74 16.06
N TRP A 153 4.33 9.90 15.70
CA TRP A 153 4.94 9.93 14.37
C TRP A 153 3.91 9.75 13.24
N ILE A 154 2.99 8.79 13.39
CA ILE A 154 1.90 8.58 12.41
C ILE A 154 1.03 9.84 12.28
N SER A 155 0.73 10.54 13.39
CA SER A 155 -0.06 11.78 13.31
C SER A 155 0.62 12.90 12.52
N GLN A 156 1.95 12.82 12.31
CA GLN A 156 2.73 13.80 11.55
C GLN A 156 2.80 13.51 10.05
N ILE A 157 2.29 12.37 9.56
CA ILE A 157 2.38 11.97 8.15
C ILE A 157 1.85 13.04 7.19
N ARG A 158 0.77 13.75 7.56
CA ARG A 158 0.23 14.85 6.76
C ARG A 158 1.17 16.06 6.67
N HIS A 159 1.90 16.36 7.74
CA HIS A 159 2.91 17.42 7.74
C HIS A 159 4.11 17.07 6.84
N TYR A 160 4.37 15.78 6.66
CA TYR A 160 5.36 15.28 5.72
C TYR A 160 4.90 15.23 4.27
N GLN A 161 3.62 15.55 4.01
CA GLN A 161 3.00 15.44 2.68
C GLN A 161 3.24 14.05 2.08
N SER A 162 3.09 13.03 2.93
CA SER A 162 3.36 11.64 2.62
C SER A 162 2.09 10.82 2.71
N ALA A 163 2.05 9.72 1.96
CA ALA A 163 1.03 8.70 2.07
C ALA A 163 1.54 7.56 2.95
N LEU A 164 0.73 7.08 3.88
CA LEU A 164 1.04 5.93 4.73
C LEU A 164 0.00 4.83 4.54
N PHE A 165 0.43 3.68 4.03
CA PHE A 165 -0.34 2.46 3.97
C PHE A 165 -0.02 1.58 5.18
N ILE A 166 -1.02 1.36 6.03
CA ILE A 166 -0.95 0.46 7.18
C ILE A 166 -1.70 -0.83 6.82
N ILE A 167 -1.03 -1.97 6.90
CA ILE A 167 -1.68 -3.26 6.66
C ILE A 167 -1.95 -3.94 8.02
N ALA A 168 -3.20 -4.29 8.27
CA ALA A 168 -3.62 -4.97 9.50
C ALA A 168 -4.69 -6.04 9.23
N PRO A 169 -4.84 -7.06 10.08
CA PRO A 169 -5.96 -7.98 9.99
C PRO A 169 -7.30 -7.27 10.20
N HIS A 170 -7.35 -6.41 11.22
CA HIS A 170 -8.52 -5.64 11.62
C HIS A 170 -8.08 -4.29 12.19
N THR A 171 -8.91 -3.25 12.01
CA THR A 171 -8.64 -1.89 12.52
C THR A 171 -8.72 -1.80 14.03
N ASP A 172 -9.48 -2.67 14.70
CA ASP A 172 -9.61 -2.70 16.16
C ASP A 172 -8.32 -3.12 16.87
N MET A 173 -7.37 -3.74 16.16
CA MET A 173 -6.04 -4.07 16.68
C MET A 173 -5.14 -2.83 16.79
N ILE A 174 -5.49 -1.74 16.11
CA ILE A 174 -4.70 -0.51 16.08
C ILE A 174 -5.14 0.44 17.22
N ASP A 175 -4.18 1.12 17.84
CA ASP A 175 -4.42 2.12 18.88
C ASP A 175 -5.45 3.15 18.42
N LYS A 176 -6.40 3.46 19.31
CA LYS A 176 -7.52 4.36 19.00
C LYS A 176 -7.08 5.75 18.55
N ARG A 177 -5.91 6.24 18.99
CA ARG A 177 -5.37 7.54 18.57
C ARG A 177 -4.89 7.49 17.14
N VAL A 178 -4.24 6.40 16.73
CA VAL A 178 -3.85 6.19 15.33
C VAL A 178 -5.10 6.04 14.46
N ASN A 179 -6.07 5.22 14.87
CA ASN A 179 -7.33 5.04 14.14
C ASN A 179 -8.08 6.37 13.90
N ARG A 180 -7.99 7.35 14.81
CA ARG A 180 -8.59 8.68 14.61
C ARG A 180 -7.88 9.55 13.59
N GLN A 181 -6.64 9.20 13.23
CA GLN A 181 -5.88 9.89 12.19
C GLN A 181 -6.06 9.25 10.82
N VAL A 182 -6.66 8.05 10.74
CA VAL A 182 -6.88 7.34 9.48
C VAL A 182 -7.85 8.13 8.62
N ASP A 183 -7.44 8.42 7.38
CA ASP A 183 -8.27 9.10 6.39
C ASP A 183 -9.13 8.08 5.64
N ARG A 184 -8.56 6.89 5.38
CA ARG A 184 -9.15 5.90 4.46
C ARG A 184 -9.04 4.50 5.02
N VAL A 185 -10.08 3.70 4.81
CA VAL A 185 -10.12 2.29 5.22
C VAL A 185 -10.43 1.41 4.02
N GLY A 186 -9.47 0.57 3.65
CA GLY A 186 -9.62 -0.41 2.59
C GLY A 186 -9.96 -1.80 3.10
N SER A 187 -10.83 -2.50 2.39
CA SER A 187 -11.10 -3.92 2.60
C SER A 187 -10.86 -4.68 1.31
N SER A 188 -9.97 -5.66 1.37
CA SER A 188 -9.60 -6.50 0.23
C SER A 188 -10.24 -7.88 0.31
N TYR A 189 -10.56 -8.46 -0.84
CA TYR A 189 -10.93 -9.86 -1.00
C TYR A 189 -10.41 -10.37 -2.33
N THR A 190 -10.01 -11.63 -2.36
CA THR A 190 -9.53 -12.30 -3.57
C THR A 190 -10.70 -13.06 -4.17
N ASP A 191 -10.94 -12.87 -5.47
CA ASP A 191 -11.93 -13.70 -6.14
C ASP A 191 -11.33 -15.09 -6.31
N SER A 192 -11.98 -16.11 -5.75
CA SER A 192 -11.51 -17.49 -5.86
C SER A 192 -12.08 -18.18 -7.10
N VAL A 193 -12.46 -17.42 -8.12
CA VAL A 193 -13.10 -17.99 -9.31
C VAL A 193 -12.03 -18.75 -10.08
N TYR A 194 -12.08 -20.07 -9.92
CA TYR A 194 -11.24 -21.09 -10.57
C TYR A 194 -11.33 -21.11 -12.11
N GLU A 195 -11.96 -20.10 -12.73
CA GLU A 195 -12.27 -20.06 -14.17
C GLU A 195 -11.44 -19.02 -14.94
N THR A 196 -10.68 -18.15 -14.26
CA THR A 196 -9.76 -17.20 -14.92
C THR A 196 -8.31 -17.56 -14.65
N ASP A 197 -7.49 -17.64 -15.71
CA ASP A 197 -6.05 -17.97 -15.62
C ASP A 197 -5.23 -16.95 -14.80
N ASP A 198 -5.77 -15.77 -14.50
CA ASP A 198 -5.16 -14.75 -13.64
C ASP A 198 -6.09 -14.40 -12.47
N PRO A 199 -5.71 -14.69 -11.21
CA PRO A 199 -6.53 -14.31 -10.07
C PRO A 199 -6.50 -12.78 -9.86
N PHE A 200 -7.63 -12.23 -9.42
CA PHE A 200 -7.76 -10.81 -9.12
C PHE A 200 -8.01 -10.57 -7.62
N VAL A 201 -7.45 -9.48 -7.11
CA VAL A 201 -7.80 -8.90 -5.82
C VAL A 201 -8.73 -7.73 -6.06
N HIS A 202 -9.89 -7.79 -5.43
CA HIS A 202 -10.82 -6.68 -5.36
C HIS A 202 -10.59 -5.93 -4.06
N THR A 203 -10.40 -4.63 -4.14
CA THR A 203 -10.33 -3.78 -2.95
C THR A 203 -11.30 -2.62 -3.06
N ILE A 204 -12.04 -2.39 -1.99
CA ILE A 204 -12.87 -1.21 -1.82
C ILE A 204 -12.23 -0.38 -0.71
N ILE A 205 -11.93 0.88 -1.01
CA ILE A 205 -11.40 1.85 -0.04
C ILE A 205 -12.44 2.93 0.18
N ASP A 206 -12.92 3.04 1.42
CA ASP A 206 -13.83 4.10 1.85
C ASP A 206 -13.00 5.30 2.34
N ASP A 207 -13.32 6.50 1.84
CA ASP A 207 -12.82 7.76 2.37
C ASP A 207 -13.72 8.24 3.52
N LEU A 208 -13.13 8.35 4.71
CA LEU A 208 -13.89 8.64 5.92
C LEU A 208 -14.33 10.11 6.01
N ALA A 209 -13.70 11.01 5.26
CA ALA A 209 -14.02 12.43 5.29
C ALA A 209 -15.10 12.80 4.26
N TYR A 210 -15.08 12.15 3.08
CA TYR A 210 -15.90 12.55 1.94
C TYR A 210 -17.01 11.53 1.57
N ASP A 211 -17.09 10.39 2.26
CA ASP A 211 -18.02 9.28 1.93
C ASP A 211 -17.84 8.74 0.49
N ASP A 212 -16.67 9.01 -0.10
CA ASP A 212 -16.27 8.50 -1.40
C ASP A 212 -15.76 7.06 -1.30
N LYS A 213 -15.91 6.30 -2.40
CA LYS A 213 -15.47 4.91 -2.48
C LYS A 213 -14.64 4.65 -3.72
N TYR A 214 -13.43 4.16 -3.51
CA TYR A 214 -12.51 3.77 -4.56
C TYR A 214 -12.50 2.26 -4.71
N ARG A 215 -12.69 1.77 -5.94
CA ARG A 215 -12.73 0.34 -6.23
C ARG A 215 -11.56 -0.03 -7.13
N PHE A 216 -10.80 -1.01 -6.70
CA PHE A 216 -9.62 -1.50 -7.41
C PHE A 216 -9.82 -2.97 -7.78
N HIS A 217 -9.47 -3.29 -9.02
CA HIS A 217 -9.44 -4.65 -9.57
C HIS A 217 -8.00 -4.93 -10.00
N LEU A 218 -7.26 -5.67 -9.16
CA LEU A 218 -5.80 -5.76 -9.27
C LEU A 218 -5.38 -7.19 -9.66
N SER A 219 -4.62 -7.30 -10.74
CA SER A 219 -4.05 -8.58 -11.21
C SER A 219 -2.99 -9.09 -10.23
N VAL A 220 -3.18 -10.32 -9.73
CA VAL A 220 -2.21 -10.99 -8.86
C VAL A 220 -0.93 -11.31 -9.62
N ARG A 221 -1.01 -11.72 -10.89
CA ARG A 221 0.19 -11.96 -11.69
C ARG A 221 1.04 -10.70 -11.87
N THR A 222 0.39 -9.54 -12.07
CA THR A 222 1.09 -8.28 -12.30
C THR A 222 1.72 -7.74 -11.02
N PHE A 223 0.93 -7.56 -9.96
CA PHE A 223 1.39 -6.92 -8.74
C PHE A 223 2.01 -7.88 -7.72
N GLY A 224 1.62 -9.17 -7.75
CA GLY A 224 2.20 -10.20 -6.89
C GLY A 224 3.66 -10.52 -7.22
N ALA A 225 4.11 -10.26 -8.45
CA ALA A 225 5.52 -10.43 -8.83
C ALA A 225 6.44 -9.36 -8.23
N MET A 226 5.88 -8.27 -7.68
CA MET A 226 6.62 -7.12 -7.15
C MET A 226 7.14 -7.32 -5.72
N TYR A 227 6.77 -8.41 -5.04
CA TYR A 227 7.20 -8.68 -3.67
C TYR A 227 7.17 -10.19 -3.36
N ASP A 228 7.81 -10.59 -2.27
CA ASP A 228 7.81 -11.99 -1.86
C ASP A 228 6.53 -12.38 -1.11
N THR A 229 5.64 -13.11 -1.79
CA THR A 229 4.39 -13.62 -1.20
C THR A 229 4.60 -14.75 -0.18
N HIS A 230 5.78 -15.37 -0.13
CA HIS A 230 6.13 -16.45 0.80
C HIS A 230 6.72 -15.93 2.11
N VAL A 231 7.50 -14.85 2.06
CA VAL A 231 8.04 -14.17 3.24
C VAL A 231 6.93 -13.51 4.05
N LEU A 232 5.94 -12.92 3.37
CA LEU A 232 4.74 -12.37 3.99
C LEU A 232 3.77 -13.51 4.30
N SER A 233 4.00 -14.11 5.47
CA SER A 233 3.44 -15.38 5.90
C SER A 233 2.04 -15.69 5.33
N GLY A 234 1.90 -16.84 4.67
CA GLY A 234 0.64 -17.58 4.48
C GLY A 234 -0.18 -17.36 3.20
N PHE A 235 0.37 -16.81 2.12
CA PHE A 235 -0.11 -17.18 0.79
C PHE A 235 0.39 -18.60 0.48
N ARG A 236 -0.46 -19.62 0.67
CA ARG A 236 -0.08 -21.01 0.35
C ARG A 236 -0.05 -21.18 -1.17
N SER A 237 1.09 -21.64 -1.69
CA SER A 237 1.32 -21.93 -3.12
C SER A 237 0.40 -23.00 -3.72
N SER A 238 -0.49 -23.63 -2.95
CA SER A 238 -1.46 -24.61 -3.47
C SER A 238 -2.37 -24.01 -4.56
N THR A 239 -2.50 -22.69 -4.62
CA THR A 239 -3.22 -21.99 -5.69
C THR A 239 -2.40 -21.87 -6.99
N PHE A 240 -1.06 -21.84 -6.91
CA PHE A 240 -0.16 -21.75 -8.07
C PHE A 240 0.35 -23.12 -8.54
N GLN A 241 0.61 -24.05 -7.61
CA GLN A 241 1.16 -25.38 -7.92
C GLN A 241 0.24 -26.26 -8.77
N ARG A 242 -1.05 -25.92 -8.89
CA ARG A 242 -1.98 -26.64 -9.77
C ARG A 242 -1.89 -26.23 -11.24
N VAL A 243 -1.47 -25.00 -11.53
CA VAL A 243 -1.33 -24.51 -12.91
C VAL A 243 -0.05 -25.06 -13.55
N GLU A 244 1.03 -25.22 -12.76
CA GLU A 244 2.26 -25.83 -13.26
C GLU A 244 2.20 -27.37 -13.39
N GLN A 245 1.23 -28.02 -12.75
CA GLN A 245 1.03 -29.48 -12.85
C GLN A 245 0.08 -29.89 -13.98
N SER A 246 -0.65 -28.97 -14.62
CA SER A 246 -1.53 -29.30 -15.75
C SER A 246 -0.86 -29.27 -17.13
N ASP A 247 0.36 -28.72 -17.23
CA ASP A 247 1.14 -28.67 -18.49
C ASP A 247 2.21 -29.78 -18.58
N GLY A 248 2.21 -30.72 -17.63
CA GLY A 248 3.14 -31.84 -17.59
C GLY A 248 2.41 -33.18 -17.57
N ILE A 249 2.58 -33.94 -18.65
CA ILE A 249 2.30 -35.38 -18.84
C ILE A 249 1.04 -35.67 -19.68
N GLU A 250 1.24 -35.82 -20.99
CA GLU A 250 0.98 -37.09 -21.68
C GLU A 250 1.83 -37.17 -22.97
N ALA A 251 3.06 -37.67 -22.80
CA ALA A 251 3.83 -38.30 -23.87
C ALA A 251 4.53 -39.52 -23.26
N ALA A 252 3.88 -40.68 -23.35
CA ALA A 252 4.49 -42.01 -23.47
C ALA A 252 3.42 -43.10 -23.34
N GLY A 253 3.25 -43.91 -24.39
CA GLY A 253 2.48 -45.15 -24.38
C GLY A 253 1.76 -45.43 -25.68
#